data_AF-A0A0B7NBX5-F1
#
_entry.id   AF-A0A0B7NBX5-F1
#
_cell.length_a   1.000
_cell.length_b   1.000
_cell.length_c   1.000
_cell.angle_alpha   90.00
_cell.angle_beta   90.00
_cell.angle_gamma   90.00
#
_symmetry.space_group_name_H-M   'P 1'
#
loop_
_entity.id
_entity.type
_entity.pdbx_description
1 polymer ?
#
loop_
_entity_poly.entity_id
_entity_poly.type
_entity_poly.pdbx_seq_one_letter_code
_entity_poly.pdbx_strand_id
1 'polypeptide(L)'
;MLKTTNITCCEKAYIPGLSKGGINQIAKEVNRLASGIYTILKKPDEEPSTKPAGKLGRPPKLTERSKRSVVNYTRKNRRATLGEITNASVDNISKATVRRALHEVDLNNRIARMKPYLNEASFELGRNIRQVCVWRNSTEEYELACLAPTFRGERKTVMVWGVISYGKKSKMVFLEKDKRSAPDFVDQVYEGPLLPFMEDLRALF
;
A
#
# COMPACT_ATOMS: atom_id res chain seq x y z
N MET A 1 29.57 -27.36 -38.76
CA MET A 1 29.34 -27.80 -37.36
C MET A 1 28.45 -26.78 -36.67
N LEU A 2 27.18 -27.12 -36.43
CA LEU A 2 26.25 -26.24 -35.74
C LEU A 2 26.58 -26.28 -34.24
N LYS A 3 27.38 -25.31 -33.77
CA LYS A 3 27.66 -25.12 -32.34
C LYS A 3 26.45 -24.47 -31.66
N THR A 4 25.35 -25.20 -31.51
CA THR A 4 24.38 -24.83 -30.46
C THR A 4 25.01 -25.23 -29.13
N THR A 5 25.27 -24.26 -28.25
CA THR A 5 25.92 -24.50 -26.95
C THR A 5 25.02 -25.22 -25.96
N ASN A 6 23.70 -25.18 -26.19
CA ASN A 6 22.71 -25.77 -25.30
C ASN A 6 22.22 -27.12 -25.85
N ILE A 7 22.39 -28.15 -25.04
CA ILE A 7 21.78 -29.47 -25.24
C ILE A 7 20.31 -29.36 -24.81
N THR A 8 19.42 -29.75 -25.71
CA THR A 8 17.96 -29.72 -25.52
C THR A 8 17.52 -30.77 -24.50
N CYS A 9 16.30 -30.63 -23.98
CA CYS A 9 15.75 -31.63 -23.05
C CYS A 9 15.60 -33.00 -23.72
N CYS A 10 15.17 -33.06 -24.98
CA CYS A 10 15.02 -34.32 -25.71
C CYS A 10 16.35 -35.06 -25.86
N GLU A 11 17.42 -34.33 -26.23
CA GLU A 11 18.77 -34.90 -26.33
C GLU A 11 19.26 -35.40 -24.96
N LYS A 12 19.00 -34.66 -23.87
CA LYS A 12 19.34 -35.10 -22.50
C LYS A 12 18.62 -36.37 -22.05
N ALA A 13 17.40 -36.61 -22.51
CA ALA A 13 16.65 -37.83 -22.23
C ALA A 13 17.10 -39.00 -23.13
N TYR A 14 17.47 -38.70 -24.38
CA TYR A 14 17.87 -39.69 -25.38
C TYR A 14 19.28 -40.27 -25.14
N ILE A 15 20.25 -39.43 -24.75
CA ILE A 15 21.66 -39.81 -24.54
C ILE A 15 21.85 -40.95 -23.52
N PRO A 16 21.21 -40.95 -22.33
CA PRO A 16 21.30 -42.08 -21.39
C PRO A 16 20.79 -43.40 -21.98
N GLY A 17 19.75 -43.37 -22.81
CA GLY A 17 19.23 -44.55 -23.50
C GLY A 17 20.24 -45.19 -24.47
N LEU A 18 21.14 -44.38 -25.04
CA LEU A 18 22.24 -44.81 -25.90
C LEU A 18 23.51 -45.20 -25.14
N SER A 19 23.50 -45.23 -23.79
CA SER A 19 24.70 -45.46 -22.96
C SER A 19 25.41 -46.79 -23.20
N LYS A 20 24.77 -47.76 -23.86
CA LYS A 20 25.41 -49.03 -24.27
C LYS A 20 26.42 -48.85 -25.43
N GLY A 21 26.31 -47.77 -26.20
CA GLY A 21 27.23 -47.42 -27.28
C GLY A 21 28.46 -46.65 -26.80
N GLY A 22 29.55 -46.68 -27.56
CA GLY A 22 30.73 -45.89 -27.24
C GLY A 22 30.47 -44.38 -27.41
N ILE A 23 31.06 -43.53 -26.55
CA ILE A 23 30.81 -42.06 -26.53
C ILE A 23 30.93 -41.41 -27.92
N ASN A 24 31.91 -41.84 -28.72
CA ASN A 24 32.14 -41.30 -30.07
C ASN A 24 31.04 -41.68 -31.08
N GLN A 25 30.37 -42.82 -30.89
CA GLN A 25 29.24 -43.23 -31.73
C GLN A 25 28.01 -42.37 -31.40
N ILE A 26 27.72 -42.20 -30.10
CA ILE A 26 26.65 -41.32 -29.62
C ILE A 26 26.85 -39.87 -30.11
N ALA A 27 28.10 -39.39 -30.09
CA ALA A 27 28.46 -38.06 -30.56
C ALA A 27 28.17 -37.85 -32.06
N LYS A 28 28.43 -38.86 -32.89
CA LYS A 28 28.11 -38.83 -34.32
C LYS A 28 26.61 -38.85 -34.57
N GLU A 29 25.88 -39.70 -33.84
CA GLU A 29 24.43 -39.87 -33.98
C GLU A 29 23.65 -38.62 -33.55
N VAL A 30 23.98 -38.06 -32.39
CA VAL A 30 23.32 -36.85 -31.84
C VAL A 30 23.90 -35.56 -32.45
N ASN A 31 24.98 -35.65 -33.24
CA ASN A 31 25.70 -34.52 -33.83
C ASN A 31 26.16 -33.48 -32.78
N ARG A 32 26.75 -33.99 -31.68
CA ARG A 32 27.21 -33.19 -30.53
C ARG A 32 28.67 -33.48 -30.18
N LEU A 33 29.29 -32.54 -29.48
CA LEU A 33 30.63 -32.73 -28.95
C LEU A 33 30.64 -33.85 -27.88
N ALA A 34 31.60 -34.77 -27.98
CA ALA A 34 31.78 -35.87 -27.04
C ALA A 34 31.89 -35.40 -25.58
N SER A 35 32.46 -34.21 -25.33
CA SER A 35 32.57 -33.61 -24.00
C SER A 35 31.22 -33.28 -23.36
N GLY A 36 30.25 -32.84 -24.16
CA GLY A 36 28.88 -32.56 -23.71
C GLY A 36 28.11 -33.83 -23.37
N ILE A 37 28.36 -34.92 -24.11
CA ILE A 37 27.77 -36.24 -23.84
C ILE A 37 28.37 -36.86 -22.58
N TYR A 38 29.70 -36.79 -22.42
CA TYR A 38 30.37 -37.30 -21.23
C TYR A 38 29.87 -36.63 -19.94
N THR A 39 29.68 -35.30 -19.97
CA THR A 39 29.13 -34.56 -18.83
C THR A 39 27.69 -34.93 -18.50
N ILE A 40 26.91 -35.42 -19.47
CA ILE A 40 25.56 -35.96 -19.24
C ILE A 40 25.62 -37.36 -18.65
N LEU A 41 26.41 -38.27 -19.24
CA LEU A 41 26.54 -39.66 -18.78
C LEU A 41 27.18 -39.79 -17.40
N LYS A 42 28.01 -38.81 -16.99
CA LYS A 42 28.65 -38.79 -15.66
C LYS A 42 27.70 -38.31 -14.55
N LYS A 43 26.52 -37.76 -14.87
CA LYS A 43 25.58 -37.31 -13.85
C LYS A 43 25.01 -38.50 -13.07
N PRO A 44 24.84 -38.39 -11.74
CA PRO A 44 24.20 -39.42 -10.94
C PRO A 44 22.70 -39.54 -11.30
N ASP A 45 22.16 -40.75 -11.20
CA ASP A 45 20.78 -41.08 -11.56
C ASP A 45 19.72 -40.31 -10.72
N GLU A 46 20.13 -39.76 -9.58
CA GLU A 46 19.28 -39.01 -8.63
C GLU A 46 18.94 -37.57 -9.05
N GLU A 47 19.55 -37.03 -10.13
CA GLU A 47 19.14 -35.75 -10.73
C GLU A 47 18.37 -35.96 -12.06
N PRO A 48 17.11 -36.44 -12.05
CA PRO A 48 16.34 -36.74 -13.27
C PRO A 48 15.86 -35.48 -14.02
N SER A 49 16.25 -34.27 -13.61
CA SER A 49 15.78 -33.05 -14.27
C SER A 49 16.38 -32.92 -15.67
N THR A 50 15.52 -33.16 -16.66
CA THR A 50 15.82 -32.94 -18.08
C THR A 50 16.03 -31.46 -18.41
N LYS A 51 15.53 -30.55 -17.55
CA LYS A 51 15.71 -29.10 -17.70
C LYS A 51 17.04 -28.67 -17.07
N PRO A 52 17.82 -27.80 -17.74
CA PRO A 52 19.00 -27.20 -17.11
C PRO A 52 18.61 -26.43 -15.85
N ALA A 53 19.45 -26.48 -14.82
CA ALA A 53 19.26 -25.67 -13.62
C ALA A 53 19.19 -24.18 -13.99
N GLY A 54 18.27 -23.47 -13.35
CA GLY A 54 18.20 -22.02 -13.47
C GLY A 54 19.51 -21.40 -13.01
N LYS A 55 19.99 -20.37 -13.73
CA LYS A 55 21.17 -19.62 -13.28
C LYS A 55 20.83 -18.94 -11.95
N LEU A 56 21.67 -19.11 -10.95
CA LEU A 56 21.56 -18.34 -9.71
C LEU A 56 21.82 -16.87 -10.04
N GLY A 57 20.85 -16.02 -9.69
CA GLY A 57 20.97 -14.58 -9.89
C GLY A 57 21.98 -13.93 -8.95
N ARG A 58 22.23 -12.64 -9.14
CA ARG A 58 23.05 -11.86 -8.20
C ARG A 58 22.41 -11.91 -6.80
N PRO A 59 23.18 -12.14 -5.72
CA PRO A 59 22.63 -12.12 -4.37
C PRO A 59 21.98 -10.76 -4.07
N PRO A 60 20.81 -10.73 -3.42
CA PRO A 60 20.16 -9.50 -3.01
C PRO A 60 21.03 -8.68 -2.05
N LYS A 61 20.89 -7.36 -2.08
CA LYS A 61 21.56 -6.48 -1.10
C LYS A 61 21.03 -6.66 0.33
N LEU A 62 19.76 -7.03 0.46
CA LEU A 62 19.13 -7.32 1.75
C LEU A 62 19.37 -8.79 2.10
N THR A 63 20.00 -9.02 3.25
CA THR A 63 20.03 -10.36 3.85
C THR A 63 18.66 -10.70 4.46
N GLU A 64 18.37 -12.00 4.64
CA GLU A 64 17.14 -12.44 5.30
C GLU A 64 16.98 -11.85 6.72
N ARG A 65 18.09 -11.67 7.44
CA ARG A 65 18.08 -11.04 8.77
C ARG A 65 17.70 -9.57 8.70
N SER A 66 18.34 -8.81 7.81
CA SER A 66 18.03 -7.38 7.60
C SER A 66 16.60 -7.18 7.14
N LYS A 67 16.11 -8.04 6.23
CA LYS A 67 14.72 -8.02 5.76
C LYS A 67 13.73 -8.22 6.91
N ARG A 68 13.97 -9.21 7.78
CA ARG A 68 13.15 -9.42 9.00
C ARG A 68 13.17 -8.19 9.92
N SER A 69 14.33 -7.56 10.10
CA SER A 69 14.44 -6.34 10.91
C SER A 69 13.58 -5.20 10.36
N VAL A 70 13.65 -4.96 9.05
CA VAL A 70 12.82 -3.95 8.35
C VAL A 70 11.33 -4.24 8.52
N VAL A 71 10.91 -5.49 8.33
CA VAL A 71 9.51 -5.91 8.50
C VAL A 71 9.03 -5.75 9.95
N ASN A 72 9.87 -6.08 10.94
CA ASN A 72 9.51 -5.92 12.34
C ASN A 72 9.41 -4.43 12.73
N TYR A 73 10.32 -3.60 12.22
CA TYR A 73 10.26 -2.15 12.42
C TYR A 73 8.98 -1.55 11.82
N THR A 74 8.57 -1.96 10.61
CA THR A 74 7.33 -1.47 9.99
C THR A 74 6.07 -1.95 10.70
N ARG A 75 6.04 -3.20 11.19
CA ARG A 75 4.91 -3.70 12.00
C ARG A 75 4.75 -2.93 13.31
N LYS A 76 5.86 -2.51 13.94
CA LYS A 76 5.83 -1.64 15.12
C LYS A 76 5.40 -0.22 14.76
N ASN A 77 5.91 0.31 13.66
CA ASN A 77 5.66 1.67 13.19
C ASN A 77 4.83 1.65 11.90
N ARG A 78 3.56 1.22 11.98
CA ARG A 78 2.70 1.03 10.81
C ARG A 78 2.48 2.32 9.99
N ARG A 79 2.73 3.51 10.55
CA ARG A 79 2.57 4.82 9.88
C ARG A 79 3.87 5.42 9.34
N ALA A 80 5.00 4.73 9.51
CA ALA A 80 6.30 5.28 9.13
C ALA A 80 6.40 5.51 7.62
N THR A 81 7.11 6.56 7.23
CA THR A 81 7.41 6.83 5.82
C THR A 81 8.49 5.87 5.31
N LEU A 82 8.55 5.64 4.00
CA LEU A 82 9.65 4.85 3.41
C LEU A 82 11.03 5.42 3.75
N GLY A 83 11.14 6.73 3.94
CA GLY A 83 12.39 7.39 4.36
C GLY A 83 12.80 6.96 5.75
N GLU A 84 11.89 7.05 6.73
CA GLU A 84 12.13 6.60 8.10
C GLU A 84 12.51 5.12 8.17
N ILE A 85 11.80 4.26 7.43
CA ILE A 85 12.07 2.83 7.39
C ILE A 85 13.46 2.55 6.81
N THR A 86 13.86 3.30 5.78
CA THR A 86 15.18 3.18 5.16
C THR A 86 16.27 3.64 6.13
N ASN A 87 16.07 4.78 6.80
CA ASN A 87 17.03 5.33 7.77
C ASN A 87 17.15 4.46 9.03
N ALA A 88 16.11 3.72 9.39
CA ALA A 88 16.13 2.77 10.50
C ALA A 88 16.85 1.45 10.15
N SER A 89 17.09 1.18 8.87
CA SER A 89 17.82 -0.02 8.43
C SER A 89 19.33 0.18 8.51
N VAL A 90 20.07 -0.87 8.88
CA VAL A 90 21.54 -0.83 9.03
C VAL A 90 22.24 -0.76 7.66
N ASP A 91 21.63 -1.34 6.65
CA ASP A 91 22.19 -1.44 5.31
C ASP A 91 21.91 -0.16 4.52
N ASN A 92 22.87 0.29 3.71
CA ASN A 92 22.67 1.43 2.80
C ASN A 92 21.80 1.01 1.59
N ILE A 93 20.49 1.14 1.76
CA ILE A 93 19.46 0.66 0.84
C ILE A 93 18.68 1.82 0.25
N SER A 94 18.17 1.66 -0.98
CA SER A 94 17.24 2.62 -1.58
C SER A 94 15.79 2.37 -1.12
N LYS A 95 14.99 3.43 -1.09
CA LYS A 95 13.54 3.36 -0.80
C LYS A 95 12.80 2.32 -1.66
N ALA A 96 13.26 2.10 -2.90
CA ALA A 96 12.67 1.13 -3.81
C ALA A 96 12.87 -0.31 -3.35
N THR A 97 14.06 -0.64 -2.84
CA THR A 97 14.36 -1.98 -2.34
C THR A 97 13.58 -2.27 -1.06
N VAL A 98 13.46 -1.30 -0.14
CA VAL A 98 12.60 -1.42 1.05
C VAL A 98 11.15 -1.70 0.65
N ARG A 99 10.61 -0.93 -0.31
CA ARG A 99 9.24 -1.14 -0.81
C ARG A 99 9.04 -2.55 -1.38
N ARG A 100 9.98 -3.05 -2.19
CA ARG A 100 9.91 -4.42 -2.75
C ARG A 100 9.91 -5.47 -1.63
N ALA A 101 10.82 -5.34 -0.66
CA ALA A 101 10.91 -6.26 0.47
C ALA A 101 9.64 -6.30 1.33
N LEU A 102 8.94 -5.16 1.47
CA LEU A 102 7.65 -5.08 2.16
C LEU A 102 6.52 -5.71 1.33
N HIS A 103 6.48 -5.47 0.03
CA HIS A 103 5.47 -6.07 -0.86
C HIS A 103 5.63 -7.60 -0.96
N GLU A 104 6.85 -8.14 -0.86
CA GLU A 104 7.09 -9.59 -0.79
C GLU A 104 6.41 -10.26 0.41
N VAL A 105 6.12 -9.52 1.48
CA VAL A 105 5.41 -10.01 2.68
C VAL A 105 3.96 -9.50 2.76
N ASP A 106 3.41 -8.99 1.66
CA ASP A 106 2.07 -8.38 1.54
C ASP A 106 1.84 -7.13 2.43
N LEU A 107 2.91 -6.47 2.89
CA LEU A 107 2.80 -5.21 3.62
C LEU A 107 2.74 -4.05 2.63
N ASN A 108 1.53 -3.58 2.36
CA ASN A 108 1.28 -2.47 1.45
C ASN A 108 0.85 -1.21 2.22
N ASN A 109 1.17 -0.04 1.68
CA ASN A 109 0.70 1.23 2.23
C ASN A 109 -0.75 1.47 1.80
N ARG A 110 -1.70 1.27 2.72
CA ARG A 110 -3.15 1.37 2.47
C ARG A 110 -3.76 2.47 3.33
N ILE A 111 -4.89 3.01 2.89
CA ILE A 111 -5.66 3.99 3.69
C ILE A 111 -6.21 3.27 4.94
N ALA A 112 -6.01 3.88 6.10
CA ALA A 112 -6.55 3.43 7.38
C ALA A 112 -8.08 3.55 7.38
N ARG A 113 -8.79 2.53 7.87
CA ARG A 113 -10.25 2.61 8.03
C ARG A 113 -10.59 3.39 9.28
N MET A 114 -11.71 4.09 9.25
CA MET A 114 -12.19 4.78 10.44
C MET A 114 -12.64 3.76 11.48
N LYS A 115 -12.26 3.98 12.73
CA LYS A 115 -12.80 3.21 13.85
C LYS A 115 -14.31 3.47 13.98
N PRO A 116 -15.17 2.44 13.91
CA PRO A 116 -16.62 2.63 13.96
C PRO A 116 -17.06 3.22 15.30
N TYR A 117 -18.17 3.97 15.27
CA TYR A 117 -18.82 4.49 16.47
C TYR A 117 -19.69 3.39 17.08
N LEU A 118 -19.60 3.19 18.40
CA LEU A 118 -20.40 2.19 19.11
C LEU A 118 -21.73 2.75 19.65
N ASN A 119 -21.99 4.07 19.54
CA ASN A 119 -23.17 4.77 20.05
C ASN A 119 -23.83 5.67 18.97
N GLU A 120 -25.04 6.19 19.25
CA GLU A 120 -25.84 7.05 18.35
C GLU A 120 -25.09 8.27 17.82
N ALA A 121 -25.17 8.49 16.50
CA ALA A 121 -24.23 9.31 15.73
C ALA A 121 -24.69 10.76 15.52
N SER A 122 -23.79 11.72 15.81
CA SER A 122 -23.87 13.12 15.36
C SER A 122 -22.81 13.37 14.27
N PHE A 123 -23.13 14.20 13.26
CA PHE A 123 -22.24 14.52 12.14
C PHE A 123 -21.51 15.85 12.36
N GLU A 124 -20.25 15.95 11.96
CA GLU A 124 -19.32 16.95 12.51
C GLU A 124 -18.50 17.72 11.46
N LEU A 125 -18.19 18.97 11.81
CA LEU A 125 -17.26 19.85 11.10
C LEU A 125 -15.85 19.70 11.69
N GLY A 126 -14.96 19.11 10.91
CA GLY A 126 -13.60 18.78 11.30
C GLY A 126 -13.12 17.53 10.56
N ARG A 127 -13.33 17.49 9.23
CA ARG A 127 -12.80 16.40 8.42
C ARG A 127 -11.30 16.33 8.67
N ASN A 128 -10.79 15.17 9.08
CA ASN A 128 -9.37 14.91 9.01
C ASN A 128 -9.01 14.89 7.52
N ILE A 129 -8.55 16.03 6.99
CA ILE A 129 -8.30 16.24 5.55
C ILE A 129 -7.24 15.24 5.06
N ARG A 130 -6.36 14.78 5.96
CA ARG A 130 -5.31 13.83 5.63
C ARG A 130 -5.84 12.40 5.73
N GLN A 131 -5.93 11.74 4.57
CA GLN A 131 -6.02 10.30 4.50
C GLN A 131 -4.78 9.71 5.18
N VAL A 132 -4.95 9.15 6.38
CA VAL A 132 -3.88 8.48 7.11
C VAL A 132 -3.66 7.13 6.44
N CYS A 133 -2.44 6.89 5.96
CA CYS A 133 -2.06 5.58 5.43
C CYS A 133 -1.26 4.78 6.46
N VAL A 134 -1.36 3.47 6.37
CA VAL A 134 -0.70 2.49 7.23
C VAL A 134 -0.21 1.32 6.39
N TRP A 135 0.97 0.82 6.74
CA TRP A 135 1.50 -0.46 6.31
C TRP A 135 0.72 -1.59 6.95
N ARG A 136 -0.11 -2.26 6.13
CA ARG A 136 -0.94 -3.37 6.57
C ARG A 136 -1.17 -4.38 5.45
N ASN A 137 -1.41 -5.62 5.85
CA ASN A 137 -1.89 -6.65 4.93
C ASN A 137 -3.39 -6.42 4.63
N SER A 138 -3.90 -7.12 3.64
CA SER A 138 -5.32 -7.07 3.27
C SER A 138 -6.25 -7.50 4.42
N THR A 139 -5.83 -8.47 5.22
CA THR A 139 -6.59 -9.06 6.34
C THR A 139 -6.57 -8.22 7.62
N GLU A 140 -5.56 -7.38 7.82
CA GLU A 140 -5.35 -6.58 9.04
C GLU A 140 -6.15 -5.26 9.05
N GLU A 141 -7.21 -5.18 8.24
CA GLU A 141 -7.97 -3.94 8.01
C GLU A 141 -8.59 -3.34 9.27
N TYR A 142 -9.12 -4.22 10.12
CA TYR A 142 -9.88 -3.83 11.32
C TYR A 142 -9.06 -4.00 12.61
N GLU A 143 -7.76 -4.29 12.49
CA GLU A 143 -6.87 -4.26 13.65
C GLU A 143 -6.80 -2.84 14.22
N LEU A 144 -6.89 -2.72 15.55
CA LEU A 144 -6.86 -1.42 16.24
C LEU A 144 -5.62 -0.58 15.87
N ALA A 145 -4.47 -1.22 15.62
CA ALA A 145 -3.23 -0.55 15.20
C ALA A 145 -3.29 0.03 13.76
N CYS A 146 -4.19 -0.49 12.92
CA CYS A 146 -4.39 -0.10 11.52
C CYS A 146 -5.53 0.91 11.34
N LEU A 147 -6.35 1.12 12.37
CA LEU A 147 -7.47 2.06 12.30
C LEU A 147 -7.00 3.51 12.41
N ALA A 148 -7.68 4.40 11.69
CA ALA A 148 -7.59 5.82 11.92
C ALA A 148 -8.32 6.13 13.24
N PRO A 149 -7.67 6.83 14.19
CA PRO A 149 -8.35 7.24 15.41
C PRO A 149 -9.51 8.15 15.05
N THR A 150 -10.67 7.83 15.59
CA THR A 150 -11.80 8.76 15.65
C THR A 150 -11.55 9.71 16.81
N PHE A 151 -11.26 10.97 16.48
CA PHE A 151 -11.04 12.01 17.48
C PHE A 151 -12.35 12.32 18.21
N ARG A 152 -12.49 11.83 19.44
CA ARG A 152 -13.55 12.18 20.38
C ARG A 152 -13.15 13.45 21.15
N GLY A 153 -12.79 14.53 20.45
CA GLY A 153 -12.67 15.83 21.10
C GLY A 153 -14.04 16.45 21.33
N GLU A 154 -14.14 17.41 22.25
CA GLU A 154 -15.31 18.29 22.36
C GLU A 154 -15.51 19.03 21.04
N ARG A 155 -16.36 18.48 20.18
CA ARG A 155 -16.69 19.07 18.89
C ARG A 155 -17.50 20.34 19.13
N LYS A 156 -16.95 21.48 18.71
CA LYS A 156 -17.66 22.76 18.63
C LYS A 156 -18.32 22.84 17.26
N THR A 157 -19.62 22.57 17.19
CA THR A 157 -20.41 22.93 16.01
C THR A 157 -20.76 24.41 16.12
N VAL A 158 -20.58 25.18 15.04
CA VAL A 158 -21.00 26.59 14.97
C VAL A 158 -22.12 26.65 13.95
N MET A 159 -23.30 27.09 14.39
CA MET A 159 -24.41 27.37 13.47
C MET A 159 -24.19 28.77 12.90
N VAL A 160 -24.34 28.92 11.59
CA VAL A 160 -24.14 30.19 10.88
C VAL A 160 -25.43 30.53 10.15
N TRP A 161 -25.84 31.79 10.23
CA TRP A 161 -27.04 32.27 9.56
C TRP A 161 -26.80 33.60 8.83
N GLY A 162 -27.49 33.80 7.71
CA GLY A 162 -27.44 35.04 6.94
C GLY A 162 -28.52 35.07 5.86
N VAL A 163 -28.98 36.27 5.53
CA VAL A 163 -30.00 36.52 4.51
C VAL A 163 -29.32 37.01 3.24
N ILE A 164 -29.81 36.53 2.10
CA ILE A 164 -29.40 37.04 0.79
C ILE A 164 -30.69 37.30 0.00
N SER A 165 -30.88 38.53 -0.46
CA SER A 165 -32.06 38.92 -1.24
C SER A 165 -31.77 40.15 -2.11
N TYR A 166 -32.35 40.18 -3.31
CA TYR A 166 -32.21 41.27 -4.30
C TYR A 166 -30.78 41.81 -4.49
N GLY A 167 -29.79 40.91 -4.53
CA GLY A 167 -28.37 41.28 -4.71
C GLY A 167 -27.68 41.88 -3.48
N LYS A 168 -28.38 42.01 -2.35
CA LYS A 168 -27.84 42.41 -1.04
C LYS A 168 -27.75 41.21 -0.10
N LYS A 169 -26.84 41.31 0.87
CA LYS A 169 -26.63 40.28 1.90
C LYS A 169 -26.61 40.92 3.29
N SER A 170 -27.17 40.21 4.27
CA SER A 170 -27.14 40.65 5.67
C SER A 170 -25.80 40.36 6.32
N LYS A 171 -25.58 40.92 7.51
CA LYS A 171 -24.46 40.54 8.39
C LYS A 171 -24.61 39.06 8.77
N MET A 172 -23.53 38.30 8.64
CA MET A 172 -23.50 36.88 8.98
C MET A 172 -23.46 36.70 10.50
N VAL A 173 -24.34 35.84 11.02
CA VAL A 173 -24.47 35.54 12.45
C VAL A 173 -23.82 34.21 12.73
N PHE A 174 -22.99 34.16 13.77
CA PHE A 174 -22.50 32.94 14.36
C PHE A 174 -23.31 32.68 15.64
N LEU A 175 -24.14 31.64 15.66
CA LEU A 175 -24.92 31.29 16.83
C LEU A 175 -24.06 30.57 17.87
N GLU A 176 -24.26 30.95 19.13
CA GLU A 176 -23.58 30.36 20.28
C GLU A 176 -24.02 28.90 20.51
N LYS A 177 -23.11 28.07 21.05
CA LYS A 177 -23.32 26.61 21.16
C LYS A 177 -24.52 26.25 22.04
N ASP A 178 -24.75 27.03 23.09
CA ASP A 178 -25.71 26.71 24.15
C ASP A 178 -27.08 27.38 23.94
N LYS A 179 -27.19 28.28 22.95
CA LYS A 179 -28.38 29.11 22.68
C LYS A 179 -28.98 28.80 21.32
N ARG A 180 -29.47 27.56 21.17
CA ARG A 180 -30.07 27.04 19.93
C ARG A 180 -31.56 26.77 20.06
N SER A 181 -32.17 27.23 21.15
CA SER A 181 -33.60 27.09 21.32
C SER A 181 -34.34 28.04 20.36
N ALA A 182 -35.61 27.76 20.11
CA ALA A 182 -36.47 28.64 19.32
C ALA A 182 -36.44 30.12 19.75
N PRO A 183 -36.56 30.47 21.06
CA PRO A 183 -36.46 31.87 21.51
C PRO A 183 -35.10 32.49 21.20
N ASP A 184 -34.01 31.78 21.49
CA ASP A 184 -32.65 32.29 21.23
C ASP A 184 -32.41 32.60 19.75
N PHE A 185 -33.05 31.84 18.86
CA PHE A 185 -32.99 32.06 17.42
C PHE A 185 -33.75 33.32 17.02
N VAL A 186 -34.95 33.55 17.58
CA VAL A 186 -35.71 34.78 17.34
C VAL A 186 -34.87 36.00 17.73
N ASP A 187 -34.27 35.99 18.91
CA ASP A 187 -33.47 37.11 19.41
C ASP A 187 -32.20 37.33 18.56
N GLN A 188 -31.43 36.29 18.30
CA GLN A 188 -30.15 36.41 17.59
C GLN A 188 -30.31 36.64 16.08
N VAL A 189 -31.38 36.11 15.48
CA VAL A 189 -31.55 36.06 14.02
C VAL A 189 -32.63 37.02 13.54
N TYR A 190 -33.84 36.96 14.11
CA TYR A 190 -34.95 37.82 13.68
C TYR A 190 -34.74 39.25 14.17
N GLU A 191 -34.63 39.44 15.47
CA GLU A 191 -34.44 40.77 16.07
C GLU A 191 -33.06 41.36 15.79
N GLY A 192 -32.07 40.51 15.53
CA GLY A 192 -30.72 40.92 15.14
C GLY A 192 -30.65 41.42 13.69
N PRO A 193 -30.01 40.70 12.77
CA PRO A 193 -29.72 41.22 11.43
C PRO A 193 -30.84 41.05 10.40
N LEU A 194 -31.91 40.31 10.67
CA LEU A 194 -32.98 40.12 9.70
C LEU A 194 -33.92 41.32 9.60
N LEU A 195 -34.47 41.79 10.73
CA LEU A 195 -35.43 42.90 10.71
C LEU A 195 -34.83 44.18 10.09
N PRO A 196 -33.62 44.64 10.48
CA PRO A 196 -32.99 45.80 9.84
C PRO A 196 -32.75 45.58 8.35
N PHE A 197 -32.36 44.36 7.95
CA PHE A 197 -32.16 44.03 6.53
C PHE A 197 -33.47 44.06 5.74
N MET A 198 -34.58 43.60 6.32
CA MET A 198 -35.89 43.65 5.68
C MET A 198 -36.40 45.10 5.57
N GLU A 199 -36.16 45.94 6.58
CA GLU A 199 -36.47 47.38 6.54
C GLU A 199 -35.65 48.09 5.46
N ASP A 200 -34.33 47.84 5.40
CA ASP A 200 -33.44 48.36 4.37
C ASP A 200 -33.88 47.95 2.96
N LEU A 201 -34.38 46.72 2.79
CA LEU A 201 -34.92 46.26 1.52
C LEU A 201 -36.26 46.91 1.20
N ARG A 202 -37.12 47.10 2.20
CA ARG A 202 -38.42 47.75 2.03
C ARG A 202 -38.27 49.23 1.66
N ALA A 203 -37.22 49.90 2.13
CA ALA A 203 -36.92 51.29 1.76
C ALA A 203 -36.41 51.47 0.32
N LEU A 204 -36.12 50.38 -0.40
CA LEU A 204 -35.67 50.42 -1.81
C LEU A 204 -36.82 50.29 -2.81
N PHE A 205 -38.05 50.06 -2.32
CA PHE A 205 -39.28 49.91 -3.10
C PHE A 205 -40.35 50.86 -2.56
#